data_AF-A0A2R8AZL9-F1
#
_entry.id   AF-A0A2R8AZL9-F1
#
_cell.length_a   1.000
_cell.length_b   1.000
_cell.length_c   1.000
_cell.angle_alpha   90.00
_cell.angle_beta   90.00
_cell.angle_gamma   90.00
#
_symmetry.space_group_name_H-M   'P 1'
#
loop_
_entity.id
_entity.type
_entity.pdbx_description
1 polymer ?
#
loop_
_entity_poly.entity_id
_entity_poly.type
_entity_poly.pdbx_seq_one_letter_code
_entity_poly.pdbx_strand_id
1 'polypeptide(L)' 'MVDFIEAHRNAHGVEPICAVLPIAPSTYYDHLAKRADPAQLSYRAGRIVALRPEIERV' A
#
# COMPACT_ATOMS: atom_id res chain seq x y z
N MET A 1 -5.45 -0.93 2.52
CA MET A 1 -4.53 -1.45 3.54
C MET A 1 -3.70 -0.33 4.16
N VAL A 2 -2.83 0.35 3.41
CA VAL A 2 -1.97 1.43 3.93
C VAL A 2 -2.78 2.52 4.64
N ASP A 3 -3.84 3.04 4.01
CA ASP A 3 -4.67 4.09 4.62
C ASP A 3 -5.30 3.66 5.96
N PHE A 4 -5.66 2.39 6.10
CA PHE A 4 -6.20 1.85 7.35
C PHE A 4 -5.14 1.84 8.46
N ILE A 5 -3.93 1.35 8.14
CA ILE A 5 -2.81 1.35 9.09
C ILE A 5 -2.45 2.79 9.46
N GLU A 6 -2.42 3.69 8.48
CA GLU A 6 -2.08 5.10 8.67
C GLU A 6 -3.07 5.84 9.56
N ALA A 7 -4.37 5.54 9.44
CA ALA A 7 -5.41 6.11 10.28
C ALA A 7 -5.34 5.65 11.75
N HIS A 8 -4.81 4.45 12.02
CA HIS A 8 -4.87 3.81 13.34
C HIS A 8 -3.51 3.67 14.04
N ARG A 9 -2.39 3.84 13.33
CA ARG A 9 -1.04 3.65 13.88
C ARG A 9 -0.71 4.54 15.08
N ASN A 10 -1.34 5.71 15.19
CA ASN A 10 -1.13 6.62 16.33
C ASN A 10 -1.72 6.07 17.63
N ALA A 11 -2.81 5.30 17.55
CA ALA A 11 -3.48 4.72 18.71
C ALA A 11 -2.95 3.31 19.05
N HIS A 12 -2.57 2.52 18.04
CA HIS A 12 -2.26 1.10 18.22
C HIS A 12 -0.84 0.68 17.80
N GLY A 13 -0.08 1.55 17.14
CA GLY A 13 1.20 1.18 16.52
C GLY A 13 1.02 0.35 15.24
N VAL A 14 2.08 0.25 14.45
CA VAL A 14 2.05 -0.47 13.16
C VAL A 14 2.07 -1.99 13.35
N GLU A 15 2.94 -2.50 14.22
CA GLU A 15 3.12 -3.95 14.43
C GLU A 15 1.83 -4.66 14.90
N PRO A 16 1.07 -4.15 15.88
CA PRO A 16 -0.17 -4.81 16.30
C PRO A 16 -1.23 -4.84 15.20
N ILE A 17 -1.32 -3.79 14.37
CA ILE A 17 -2.24 -3.75 13.24
C ILE A 17 -1.82 -4.76 12.16
N CYS A 18 -0.53 -4.83 11.85
CA CYS A 18 0.01 -5.80 10.89
C CYS A 18 -0.26 -7.26 11.31
N ALA A 19 -0.23 -7.56 12.61
CA ALA A 19 -0.58 -8.88 13.14
C ALA A 19 -2.06 -9.25 12.90
N VAL A 20 -2.98 -8.28 13.02
CA VAL A 20 -4.42 -8.49 12.77
C VAL A 20 -4.74 -8.57 11.28
N LEU A 21 -3.97 -7.90 10.42
CA LEU A 21 -4.10 -7.90 8.94
C LEU A 21 -3.33 -9.03 8.24
N PRO A 22 -2.97 -10.10 8.95
CA PRO A 22 -1.81 -10.98 8.72
C PRO A 22 -0.81 -10.54 7.63
N ILE A 23 -0.11 -9.42 7.85
CA ILE A 23 1.00 -8.97 6.98
C ILE A 23 2.26 -8.71 7.80
N ALA A 24 3.43 -8.73 7.15
CA ALA A 24 4.66 -8.26 7.77
C ALA A 24 4.70 -6.72 7.83
N PRO A 25 5.29 -6.10 8.87
CA PRO A 25 5.51 -4.65 8.90
C PRO A 25 6.32 -4.13 7.72
N SER A 26 7.26 -4.93 7.20
CA SER A 26 8.03 -4.61 6.00
C SER A 26 7.14 -4.42 4.76
N THR A 27 6.06 -5.19 4.63
CA THR A 27 5.07 -5.02 3.56
C THR A 27 4.39 -3.65 3.64
N TYR A 28 4.03 -3.19 4.84
CA TYR A 28 3.47 -1.85 5.03
C TYR A 28 4.44 -0.75 4.57
N TYR A 29 5.70 -0.80 5.02
CA TYR A 29 6.70 0.19 4.64
C TYR A 29 7.06 0.15 3.15
N ASP A 30 7.11 -1.03 2.53
CA ASP A 30 7.30 -1.19 1.09
C ASP A 30 6.16 -0.54 0.28
N HIS A 31 4.91 -0.73 0.72
CA HIS A 31 3.77 -0.03 0.10
C HIS A 31 3.81 1.49 0.32
N LEU A 32 4.28 1.96 1.48
CA LEU A 32 4.47 3.38 1.75
C LEU A 32 5.54 3.99 0.82
N ALA A 33 6.67 3.30 0.65
CA ALA A 33 7.76 3.73 -0.22
C ALA A 33 7.32 3.82 -1.69
N LYS A 34 6.61 2.81 -2.19
CA LYS A 34 6.02 2.80 -3.55
C LYS A 34 4.95 3.88 -3.76
N ARG A 35 4.23 4.28 -2.70
CA ARG A 35 3.25 5.38 -2.76
C ARG A 35 3.96 6.74 -2.87
N ALA A 36 5.07 6.92 -2.15
CA ALA A 36 5.86 8.14 -2.18
C ALA A 36 6.68 8.28 -3.48
N ASP A 37 7.19 7.16 -4.00
CA ASP A 37 8.00 7.12 -5.22
C ASP A 37 7.45 6.07 -6.20
N PRO A 38 6.66 6.52 -7.21
CA PRO A 38 6.15 5.62 -8.26
C PRO A 38 7.24 4.92 -9.08
N ALA A 39 8.49 5.40 -9.07
CA ALA A 39 9.60 4.74 -9.77
C ALA A 39 10.00 3.40 -9.11
N GLN A 40 9.62 3.18 -7.84
CA GLN A 40 9.83 1.91 -7.14
C GLN A 40 8.79 0.84 -7.49
N LEU A 41 7.78 1.18 -8.29
CA LEU A 41 6.83 0.21 -8.79
C LEU A 41 7.52 -0.73 -9.78
N SER A 42 7.22 -2.02 -9.69
CA SER A 42 7.55 -2.95 -10.77
C SER A 42 6.89 -2.50 -12.08
N TYR A 43 7.49 -2.84 -13.22
CA TYR A 43 6.94 -2.55 -14.55
C TYR A 43 5.46 -2.97 -14.67
N ARG A 44 5.12 -4.17 -14.17
CA ARG A 44 3.74 -4.67 -14.17
C ARG A 44 2.81 -3.81 -13.31
N ALA A 45 3.23 -3.44 -12.10
CA ALA A 45 2.43 -2.63 -11.20
C ALA A 45 2.19 -1.23 -11.77
N GLY A 46 3.23 -0.59 -12.33
CA GLY A 46 3.11 0.70 -13.01
C GLY A 46 2.12 0.65 -14.17
N ARG A 47 2.17 -0.42 -14.98
CA ARG A 47 1.18 -0.65 -16.05
C ARG A 47 -0.26 -0.79 -15.54
N ILE A 48 -0.47 -1.52 -14.44
CA ILE A 48 -1.82 -1.67 -13.86
C ILE A 48 -2.36 -0.31 -13.39
N VAL A 49 -1.52 0.51 -12.76
CA VAL A 49 -1.90 1.87 -12.33
C VAL A 49 -2.26 2.75 -13.54
N ALA A 50 -1.49 2.67 -14.63
CA ALA A 50 -1.77 3.45 -15.85
C ALA A 50 -3.08 3.03 -16.53
N LEU A 51 -3.45 1.75 -16.47
CA LEU A 51 -4.67 1.22 -17.08
C LEU A 51 -5.93 1.40 -16.21
N ARG A 52 -5.80 1.72 -14.93
CA ARG A 52 -6.94 1.86 -14.00
C ARG A 52 -8.06 2.78 -14.51
N PRO A 53 -7.76 3.98 -15.07
CA PRO A 53 -8.78 4.85 -15.63
C PRO A 53 -9.53 4.24 -16.82
N GLU A 54 -8.91 3.32 -17.58
CA GLU A 54 -9.57 2.63 -18.68
C GLU A 54 -10.48 1.51 -18.16
N ILE A 55 -10.07 0.81 -17.11
CA ILE A 55 -10.87 -0.23 -16.45
C ILE A 55 -12.13 0.37 -15.79
N GLU A 56 -12.00 1.52 -15.13
CA GLU A 56 -13.10 2.21 -14.43
C GLU A 56 -14.13 2.85 -15.40
N ARG A 57 -13.86 2.88 -16.71
CA ARG A 57 -14.77 3.40 -17.75
C ARG A 57 -15.83 2.39 -18.23
N VAL A 58 -15.71 1.11 -17.85
CA VAL A 58 -16.63 0.02 -18.22
C VAL A 58 -17.62 -0.23 -17.08
#